data_AF-A0A2E9K978-F1
#
_entry.id   AF-A0A2E9K978-F1
#
_cell.length_a   1.000
_cell.length_b   1.000
_cell.length_c   1.000
_cell.angle_alpha   90.00
_cell.angle_beta   90.00
_cell.angle_gamma   90.00
#
_symmetry.space_group_name_H-M   'P 1'
#
loop_
_entity.id
_entity.type
_entity.pdbx_description
1 polymer ?
#
loop_
_entity_poly.entity_id
_entity_poly.type
_entity_poly.pdbx_seq_one_letter_code
_entity_poly.pdbx_strand_id
1 'polypeptide(L)'
;MIKVFSGLILTGLFCLTTPAQAEIKLGASPLATYTDNEGEPARLNSIVTEAFRRMDTDVTLQVMRRAFLGGALTTGQLNGEYAFISLDDKQSNALYSTPYLPLYLYAASKRPAVKEIKLLPQLQDSRIAIENRFANTTQIRAVREVKWSRTPTTFDAFKQFADDRTPLLMTSALLIDEFNLLLLADNEELVSRSADALITSGFHLMLAEDTAANRGLISTFNDTISQMQSDGTYNTLLGKSWLSKDINNDGIADYITSESVFHNTTPPSAATAYPLDSTRPAAASVYMIDGNRYDNWQDAVNALQALTPAATQLSLLDADIYKKIIRQW
;
A
#
# COMPACT_ATOMS: atom_id res chain seq x y z
N MET A 1 6.16 -6.27 -86.41
CA MET A 1 5.17 -6.74 -85.42
C MET A 1 5.79 -6.59 -84.02
N ILE A 2 5.41 -5.54 -83.31
CA ILE A 2 5.94 -5.22 -81.97
C ILE A 2 5.15 -6.02 -80.95
N LYS A 3 5.83 -6.82 -80.12
CA LYS A 3 5.24 -7.48 -78.94
C LYS A 3 5.53 -6.62 -77.71
N VAL A 4 4.47 -6.11 -77.08
CA VAL A 4 4.52 -5.45 -75.77
C VAL A 4 4.27 -6.52 -74.71
N PHE A 5 5.21 -6.67 -73.78
CA PHE A 5 5.03 -7.46 -72.55
C PHE A 5 4.63 -6.50 -71.42
N SER A 6 3.39 -6.60 -70.96
CA SER A 6 2.92 -5.91 -69.76
C SER A 6 3.33 -6.70 -68.52
N GLY A 7 4.25 -6.15 -67.73
CA GLY A 7 4.62 -6.66 -66.42
C GLY A 7 3.62 -6.21 -65.36
N LEU A 8 2.98 -7.17 -64.70
CA LEU A 8 2.10 -6.95 -63.54
C LEU A 8 2.99 -6.86 -62.28
N ILE A 9 3.07 -5.70 -61.64
CA ILE A 9 3.74 -5.54 -60.35
C ILE A 9 2.71 -5.83 -59.25
N LEU A 10 2.93 -6.91 -58.51
CA LEU A 10 2.12 -7.32 -57.36
C LEU A 10 2.73 -6.72 -56.08
N THR A 11 2.15 -5.64 -55.58
CA THR A 11 2.53 -5.03 -54.30
C THR A 11 1.92 -5.85 -53.16
N GLY A 12 2.73 -6.68 -52.52
CA GLY A 12 2.35 -7.43 -51.32
C GLY A 12 2.25 -6.50 -50.11
N LEU A 13 1.03 -6.35 -49.58
CA LEU A 13 0.75 -5.63 -48.33
C LEU A 13 1.19 -6.51 -47.15
N PHE A 14 2.36 -6.23 -46.56
CA PHE A 14 2.75 -6.84 -45.29
C PHE A 14 1.95 -6.18 -44.16
N CYS A 15 0.90 -6.85 -43.70
CA CYS A 15 0.31 -6.55 -42.40
C CYS A 15 1.32 -6.93 -41.31
N LEU A 16 1.97 -5.93 -40.72
CA LEU A 16 2.73 -6.08 -39.48
C LEU A 16 1.70 -6.30 -38.36
N THR A 17 1.41 -7.55 -38.03
CA THR A 17 0.71 -7.88 -36.78
C THR A 17 1.71 -7.67 -35.65
N THR A 18 1.57 -6.57 -34.89
CA THR A 18 2.23 -6.44 -33.59
C THR A 18 1.79 -7.62 -32.72
N PRO A 19 2.72 -8.42 -32.16
CA PRO A 19 2.34 -9.48 -31.23
C PRO A 19 1.56 -8.85 -30.08
N ALA A 20 0.37 -9.38 -29.81
CA ALA A 20 -0.38 -9.00 -28.61
C ALA A 20 0.50 -9.29 -27.40
N GLN A 21 0.76 -8.26 -26.58
CA GLN A 21 1.51 -8.43 -25.34
C GLN A 21 0.74 -9.43 -24.48
N ALA A 22 1.40 -10.50 -24.04
CA ALA A 22 0.76 -11.49 -23.20
C ALA A 22 0.28 -10.82 -21.90
N GLU A 23 -0.99 -11.07 -21.54
CA GLU A 23 -1.60 -10.59 -20.30
C GLU A 23 -0.75 -10.97 -19.08
N ILE A 24 -0.47 -10.00 -18.21
CA ILE A 24 0.28 -10.22 -16.97
C ILE A 24 -0.68 -10.71 -15.87
N LYS A 25 -0.37 -11.83 -15.24
CA LYS A 25 -1.15 -12.42 -14.14
C LYS A 25 -0.38 -12.32 -12.83
N LEU A 26 -0.92 -11.57 -11.87
CA LEU A 26 -0.28 -11.34 -10.58
C LEU A 26 -1.13 -11.88 -9.44
N GLY A 27 -0.49 -12.59 -8.51
CA GLY A 27 -1.14 -13.13 -7.33
C GLY A 27 -0.93 -12.27 -6.08
N ALA A 28 -1.82 -12.40 -5.12
CA ALA A 28 -1.59 -12.01 -3.73
C ALA A 28 -2.39 -12.91 -2.78
N SER A 29 -2.02 -12.91 -1.50
CA SER A 29 -2.82 -13.54 -0.45
C SER A 29 -3.69 -12.53 0.29
N PRO A 30 -4.96 -12.85 0.63
CA PRO A 30 -5.90 -11.92 1.27
C PRO A 30 -5.27 -11.17 2.43
N LEU A 31 -5.55 -9.88 2.59
CA LEU A 31 -5.03 -9.04 3.66
C LEU A 31 -6.00 -7.88 3.83
N ALA A 32 -6.62 -7.76 5.00
CA ALA A 32 -7.69 -6.79 5.24
C ALA A 32 -7.28 -5.39 4.78
N THR A 33 -8.11 -4.74 3.99
CA THR A 33 -7.92 -3.39 3.40
C THR A 33 -6.78 -3.25 2.38
N TYR A 34 -5.94 -4.27 2.19
CA TYR A 34 -4.81 -4.24 1.25
C TYR A 34 -5.10 -5.07 0.00
N THR A 35 -5.53 -6.32 0.17
CA THR A 35 -5.83 -7.23 -0.95
C THR A 35 -7.08 -8.05 -0.66
N ASP A 36 -8.03 -8.02 -1.60
CA ASP A 36 -9.30 -8.73 -1.52
C ASP A 36 -9.82 -9.11 -2.91
N ASN A 37 -10.67 -10.13 -3.01
CA ASN A 37 -11.35 -10.52 -4.26
C ASN A 37 -12.88 -10.68 -4.10
N GLU A 38 -13.42 -10.37 -2.93
CA GLU A 38 -14.83 -10.53 -2.56
C GLU A 38 -15.60 -9.20 -2.62
N GLY A 39 -14.97 -8.15 -3.17
CA GLY A 39 -15.59 -6.84 -3.38
C GLY A 39 -15.32 -5.84 -2.25
N GLU A 40 -14.55 -6.24 -1.24
CA GLU A 40 -14.13 -5.33 -0.17
C GLU A 40 -13.07 -4.35 -0.67
N PRO A 41 -12.96 -3.16 -0.06
CA PRO A 41 -11.91 -2.20 -0.39
C PRO A 41 -10.51 -2.80 -0.23
N ALA A 42 -9.70 -2.71 -1.30
CA ALA A 42 -8.37 -3.30 -1.36
C ALA A 42 -7.36 -2.34 -1.99
N ARG A 43 -6.58 -1.66 -1.14
CA ARG A 43 -5.63 -0.62 -1.55
C ARG A 43 -4.61 -1.07 -2.58
N LEU A 44 -3.99 -2.24 -2.38
CA LEU A 44 -2.96 -2.74 -3.28
C LEU A 44 -3.57 -3.14 -4.62
N ASN A 45 -4.77 -3.73 -4.62
CA ASN A 45 -5.49 -4.01 -5.87
C ASN A 45 -5.73 -2.72 -6.66
N SER A 46 -6.23 -1.67 -6.00
CA SER A 46 -6.50 -0.40 -6.67
C SER A 46 -5.23 0.31 -7.15
N ILE A 47 -4.17 0.34 -6.34
CA ILE A 47 -2.87 0.93 -6.72
C ILE A 47 -2.28 0.21 -7.94
N VAL A 48 -2.21 -1.12 -7.90
CA VAL A 48 -1.61 -1.90 -8.97
C VAL A 48 -2.47 -1.82 -10.23
N THR A 49 -3.80 -1.87 -10.11
CA THR A 49 -4.71 -1.72 -11.26
C THR A 49 -4.54 -0.35 -11.92
N GLU A 50 -4.49 0.74 -11.14
CA GLU A 50 -4.29 2.09 -11.68
C GLU A 50 -2.91 2.27 -12.31
N ALA A 51 -1.86 1.68 -11.71
CA ALA A 51 -0.52 1.72 -12.31
C ALA A 51 -0.50 1.02 -13.68
N PHE A 52 -1.00 -0.21 -13.76
CA PHE A 52 -1.04 -0.96 -15.03
C PHE A 52 -1.94 -0.30 -16.08
N ARG A 53 -3.04 0.34 -15.66
CA ARG A 53 -3.88 1.17 -16.54
C ARG A 53 -3.10 2.34 -17.15
N ARG A 54 -2.28 3.03 -16.36
CA ARG A 54 -1.43 4.15 -16.86
C ARG A 54 -0.28 3.67 -17.74
N MET A 55 0.18 2.45 -17.53
CA MET A 55 1.20 1.80 -18.34
C MET A 55 0.65 1.24 -19.66
N ASP A 56 -0.68 1.35 -19.92
CA ASP A 56 -1.36 0.73 -21.06
C ASP A 56 -1.02 -0.77 -21.17
N THR A 57 -1.00 -1.46 -20.02
CA THR A 57 -0.63 -2.87 -19.93
C THR A 57 -1.75 -3.65 -19.25
N ASP A 58 -2.26 -4.67 -19.93
CA ASP A 58 -3.28 -5.55 -19.38
C ASP A 58 -2.74 -6.39 -18.21
N VAL A 59 -3.51 -6.39 -17.11
CA VAL A 59 -3.19 -7.15 -15.91
C VAL A 59 -4.43 -7.83 -15.34
N THR A 60 -4.26 -9.08 -14.92
CA THR A 60 -5.23 -9.81 -14.10
C THR A 60 -4.65 -10.02 -12.70
N LEU A 61 -5.34 -9.47 -11.69
CA LEU A 61 -5.02 -9.67 -10.29
C LEU A 61 -5.82 -10.83 -9.71
N GLN A 62 -5.15 -11.77 -9.05
CA GLN A 62 -5.76 -12.93 -8.42
C GLN A 62 -5.44 -12.95 -6.93
N VAL A 63 -6.47 -12.94 -6.09
CA VAL A 63 -6.31 -13.19 -4.65
C VAL A 63 -6.57 -14.66 -4.37
N MET A 64 -5.60 -15.31 -3.73
CA MET A 64 -5.67 -16.74 -3.42
C MET A 64 -4.98 -17.04 -2.09
N ARG A 65 -5.29 -18.18 -1.48
CA ARG A 65 -4.66 -18.55 -0.20
C ARG A 65 -3.14 -18.61 -0.35
N ARG A 66 -2.41 -18.11 0.65
CA ARG A 66 -0.93 -18.06 0.65
C ARG A 66 -0.28 -19.43 0.34
N ALA A 67 -0.90 -20.52 0.77
CA ALA A 67 -0.44 -21.89 0.49
C ALA A 67 -0.45 -22.25 -1.01
N PHE A 68 -1.28 -21.60 -1.83
CA PHE A 68 -1.35 -21.84 -3.28
C PHE A 68 -0.48 -20.90 -4.09
N LEU A 69 -0.14 -19.72 -3.54
CA LEU A 69 0.61 -18.67 -4.24
C LEU A 69 1.97 -19.17 -4.75
N GLY A 70 2.75 -19.84 -3.89
CA GLY A 70 4.06 -20.38 -4.27
C GLY A 70 3.99 -21.44 -5.37
N GLY A 71 2.97 -22.30 -5.35
CA GLY A 71 2.74 -23.31 -6.38
C GLY A 71 2.34 -22.68 -7.72
N ALA A 72 1.47 -21.67 -7.70
CA ALA A 72 1.04 -20.94 -8.88
C ALA A 72 2.19 -20.17 -9.56
N LEU A 73 3.11 -19.61 -8.79
CA LEU A 73 4.36 -19.01 -9.31
C LEU A 73 5.28 -20.07 -9.92
N THR A 74 5.52 -21.17 -9.21
CA THR A 74 6.44 -22.23 -9.67
C THR A 74 5.97 -22.92 -10.95
N THR A 75 4.66 -23.04 -11.14
CA THR A 75 4.05 -23.68 -12.32
C THR A 75 3.81 -22.71 -13.48
N GLY A 76 4.18 -21.43 -13.34
CA GLY A 76 3.97 -20.41 -14.37
C GLY A 76 2.50 -19.99 -14.57
N GLN A 77 1.60 -20.36 -13.65
CA GLN A 77 0.21 -19.89 -13.69
C GLN A 77 0.11 -18.39 -13.37
N LEU A 78 1.06 -17.88 -12.58
CA LEU A 78 1.24 -16.47 -12.28
C LEU A 78 2.61 -16.02 -12.78
N ASN A 79 2.67 -14.79 -13.30
CA ASN A 79 3.93 -14.13 -13.65
C ASN A 79 4.63 -13.55 -12.42
N GLY A 80 3.90 -13.30 -11.33
CA GLY A 80 4.43 -12.59 -10.18
C GLY A 80 3.46 -12.47 -9.00
N GLU A 81 3.94 -11.82 -7.94
CA GLU A 81 3.16 -11.42 -6.77
C GLU A 81 3.12 -9.91 -6.67
N TYR A 82 1.94 -9.32 -6.48
CA TYR A 82 1.83 -7.85 -6.37
C TYR A 82 1.83 -7.35 -4.93
N ALA A 83 1.73 -8.22 -3.92
CA ALA A 83 1.71 -7.86 -2.50
C ALA A 83 2.90 -8.46 -1.72
N PHE A 84 4.05 -8.64 -2.38
CA PHE A 84 5.24 -9.18 -1.74
C PHE A 84 5.75 -8.21 -0.66
N ILE A 85 5.97 -8.69 0.56
CA ILE A 85 6.42 -7.86 1.67
C ILE A 85 7.94 -8.01 1.84
N SER A 86 8.70 -6.91 1.92
CA SER A 86 10.16 -6.95 2.12
C SER A 86 10.64 -7.53 3.47
N LEU A 87 9.74 -8.06 4.30
CA LEU A 87 10.07 -8.86 5.47
C LEU A 87 10.30 -10.34 5.12
N ASP A 88 9.79 -10.78 3.97
CA ASP A 88 10.00 -12.12 3.43
C ASP A 88 11.34 -12.17 2.67
N ASP A 89 11.98 -13.34 2.66
CA ASP A 89 13.25 -13.53 1.98
C ASP A 89 13.08 -13.36 0.46
N LYS A 90 13.95 -12.54 -0.16
CA LYS A 90 13.95 -12.37 -1.62
C LYS A 90 14.49 -13.62 -2.31
N GLN A 91 13.84 -14.01 -3.41
CA GLN A 91 14.26 -15.11 -4.25
C GLN A 91 15.34 -14.63 -5.23
N SER A 92 16.38 -15.44 -5.46
CA SER A 92 17.55 -15.02 -6.25
C SER A 92 17.26 -14.74 -7.72
N ASN A 93 16.22 -15.37 -8.29
CA ASN A 93 15.90 -15.31 -9.72
C ASN A 93 14.67 -14.43 -10.02
N ALA A 94 14.11 -13.79 -8.98
CA ALA A 94 12.95 -12.91 -9.11
C ALA A 94 13.37 -11.44 -9.18
N LEU A 95 12.57 -10.64 -9.89
CA LEU A 95 12.71 -9.20 -9.94
C LEU A 95 11.73 -8.54 -8.98
N TYR A 96 12.15 -7.44 -8.38
CA TYR A 96 11.35 -6.68 -7.41
C TYR A 96 11.32 -5.21 -7.79
N SER A 97 10.15 -4.60 -7.71
CA SER A 97 9.99 -3.14 -7.77
C SER A 97 10.69 -2.47 -6.59
N THR A 98 10.81 -1.14 -6.62
CA THR A 98 10.96 -0.39 -5.36
C THR A 98 9.71 -0.60 -4.50
N PRO A 99 9.77 -0.42 -3.17
CA PRO A 99 8.56 -0.51 -2.36
C PRO A 99 7.55 0.54 -2.86
N TYR A 100 6.39 0.10 -3.34
CA TYR A 100 5.39 0.99 -3.93
C TYR A 100 4.36 1.46 -2.90
N LEU A 101 4.27 0.79 -1.76
CA LEU A 101 3.57 1.24 -0.56
C LEU A 101 4.38 0.82 0.67
N PRO A 102 4.85 1.75 1.52
CA PRO A 102 5.50 1.38 2.76
C PRO A 102 4.59 0.61 3.71
N LEU A 103 5.19 -0.25 4.51
CA LEU A 103 4.52 -1.01 5.55
C LEU A 103 5.22 -0.71 6.87
N TYR A 104 4.61 0.17 7.66
CA TYR A 104 5.08 0.53 8.99
C TYR A 104 4.25 -0.20 10.04
N LEU A 105 4.89 -1.09 10.81
CA LEU A 105 4.24 -1.80 11.90
C LEU A 105 4.46 -1.05 13.21
N TYR A 106 3.36 -0.78 13.90
CA TYR A 106 3.33 -0.09 15.19
C TYR A 106 2.85 -1.05 16.27
N ALA A 107 3.24 -0.78 17.52
CA ALA A 107 2.51 -1.34 18.66
C ALA A 107 1.28 -0.46 18.94
N ALA A 108 0.12 -1.07 19.09
CA ALA A 108 -1.14 -0.41 19.38
C ALA A 108 -1.67 -0.88 20.75
N SER A 109 -2.32 0.01 21.49
CA SER A 109 -2.90 -0.28 22.79
C SER A 109 -4.14 0.57 23.06
N LYS A 110 -5.08 0.05 23.85
CA LYS A 110 -6.15 0.85 24.46
C LYS A 110 -5.59 1.91 25.41
N ARG A 111 -4.35 1.74 25.90
CA ARG A 111 -3.71 2.67 26.85
C ARG A 111 -2.81 3.69 26.14
N PRO A 112 -2.93 4.99 26.44
CA PRO A 112 -2.08 6.03 25.83
C PRO A 112 -0.58 5.88 26.08
N ALA A 113 -0.18 5.18 27.15
CA ALA A 113 1.23 4.95 27.50
C ALA A 113 2.04 4.22 26.41
N VAL A 114 1.38 3.55 25.47
CA VAL A 114 2.05 2.94 24.29
C VAL A 114 2.82 3.98 23.47
N LYS A 115 2.45 5.26 23.53
CA LYS A 115 3.13 6.37 22.85
C LYS A 115 4.58 6.57 23.32
N GLU A 116 4.94 6.08 24.52
CA GLU A 116 6.32 6.14 25.02
C GLU A 116 7.24 5.09 24.38
N ILE A 117 6.68 4.14 23.64
CA ILE A 117 7.41 3.12 22.90
C ILE A 117 7.88 3.72 21.57
N LYS A 118 9.19 3.65 21.34
CA LYS A 118 9.89 4.15 20.14
C LYS A 118 10.72 3.07 19.46
N LEU A 119 11.12 2.03 20.21
CA LEU A 119 12.02 0.99 19.74
C LEU A 119 11.49 -0.40 20.11
N LEU A 120 11.72 -1.36 19.20
CA LEU A 120 11.30 -2.76 19.36
C LEU A 120 11.77 -3.41 20.68
N PRO A 121 12.99 -3.18 21.21
CA PRO A 121 13.41 -3.74 22.49
C PRO A 121 12.57 -3.29 23.71
N GLN A 122 11.89 -2.15 23.64
CA GLN A 122 10.99 -1.70 24.72
C GLN A 122 9.75 -2.60 24.87
N LEU A 123 9.51 -3.48 23.89
CA LEU A 123 8.45 -4.50 23.95
C LEU A 123 8.86 -5.77 24.70
N GLN A 124 10.07 -5.82 25.26
CA GLN A 124 10.54 -6.95 26.05
C GLN A 124 9.49 -7.44 27.06
N ASP A 125 9.32 -8.77 27.13
CA ASP A 125 8.38 -9.50 27.97
C ASP A 125 6.88 -9.25 27.70
N SER A 126 6.55 -8.34 26.78
CA SER A 126 5.18 -8.03 26.38
C SER A 126 4.55 -9.16 25.58
N ARG A 127 3.24 -9.32 25.74
CA ARG A 127 2.42 -10.18 24.89
C ARG A 127 1.73 -9.34 23.83
N ILE A 128 1.89 -9.72 22.57
CA ILE A 128 1.45 -8.89 21.44
C ILE A 128 0.68 -9.76 20.45
N ALA A 129 -0.56 -9.40 20.13
CA ALA A 129 -1.29 -10.00 19.03
C ALA A 129 -0.67 -9.56 17.70
N ILE A 130 -0.43 -10.51 16.79
CA ILE A 130 0.20 -10.24 15.50
C ILE A 130 -0.23 -11.30 14.48
N GLU A 131 -0.45 -10.89 13.24
CA GLU A 131 -0.79 -11.83 12.18
C GLU A 131 0.42 -12.71 11.78
N ASN A 132 0.15 -13.98 11.48
CA ASN A 132 1.12 -15.01 11.10
C ASN A 132 2.07 -14.55 9.99
N ARG A 133 1.56 -13.80 9.00
CA ARG A 133 2.36 -13.33 7.87
C ARG A 133 3.53 -12.44 8.30
N PHE A 134 3.36 -11.66 9.37
CA PHE A 134 4.44 -10.85 9.93
C PHE A 134 5.23 -11.67 10.95
N ALA A 135 4.52 -12.36 11.84
CA ALA A 135 5.12 -13.08 12.96
C ALA A 135 6.08 -14.23 12.57
N ASN A 136 5.95 -14.73 11.34
CA ASN A 136 6.77 -15.84 10.83
C ASN A 136 7.98 -15.38 10.00
N THR A 137 8.14 -14.06 9.80
CA THR A 137 9.30 -13.48 9.10
C THR A 137 10.57 -13.60 9.94
N THR A 138 11.72 -13.66 9.28
CA THR A 138 13.03 -13.80 9.94
C THR A 138 13.27 -12.67 10.95
N GLN A 139 12.94 -11.43 10.58
CA GLN A 139 13.11 -10.26 11.44
C GLN A 139 12.30 -10.34 12.73
N ILE A 140 11.02 -10.72 12.67
CA ILE A 140 10.18 -10.84 13.87
C ILE A 140 10.62 -12.03 14.73
N ARG A 141 10.91 -13.18 14.11
CA ARG A 141 11.31 -14.40 14.83
C ARG A 141 12.63 -14.23 15.59
N ALA A 142 13.49 -13.31 15.15
CA ALA A 142 14.72 -12.99 15.84
C ALA A 142 14.50 -12.29 17.20
N VAL A 143 13.34 -11.66 17.41
CA VAL A 143 12.98 -10.99 18.67
C VAL A 143 12.36 -12.02 19.64
N ARG A 144 13.21 -12.66 20.44
CA ARG A 144 12.82 -13.80 21.29
C ARG A 144 12.17 -13.40 22.59
N GLU A 145 12.44 -12.18 23.04
CA GLU A 145 12.01 -11.62 24.32
C GLU A 145 10.55 -11.13 24.28
N VAL A 146 9.93 -11.10 23.10
CA VAL A 146 8.52 -10.73 22.91
C VAL A 146 7.65 -11.98 22.76
N LYS A 147 6.53 -12.02 23.48
CA LYS A 147 5.56 -13.13 23.43
C LYS A 147 4.56 -12.88 22.31
N TRP A 148 4.92 -13.30 21.09
CA TRP A 148 4.07 -13.17 19.90
C TRP A 148 2.86 -14.11 19.96
N SER A 149 1.67 -13.54 20.14
CA SER A 149 0.38 -14.23 20.00
C SER A 149 -0.02 -14.23 18.53
N ARG A 150 0.42 -15.27 17.82
CA ARG A 150 0.27 -15.35 16.36
C ARG A 150 -1.16 -15.71 15.97
N THR A 151 -1.72 -15.02 14.99
CA THR A 151 -3.09 -15.22 14.51
C THR A 151 -3.14 -15.45 13.00
N PRO A 152 -4.10 -16.24 12.48
CA PRO A 152 -4.14 -16.53 11.05
C PRO A 152 -4.63 -15.36 10.20
N THR A 153 -5.45 -14.46 10.77
CA THR A 153 -6.03 -13.32 10.05
C THR A 153 -5.85 -12.01 10.83
N THR A 154 -6.01 -10.89 10.13
CA THR A 154 -6.08 -9.54 10.72
C THR A 154 -7.22 -9.45 11.73
N PHE A 155 -8.42 -9.96 11.40
CA PHE A 155 -9.57 -9.98 12.30
C PHE A 155 -9.26 -10.71 13.61
N ASP A 156 -8.62 -11.88 13.54
CA ASP A 156 -8.26 -12.63 14.75
C ASP A 156 -7.25 -11.88 15.63
N ALA A 157 -6.33 -11.11 15.03
CA ALA A 157 -5.40 -10.27 15.78
C ALA A 157 -6.14 -9.16 16.55
N PHE A 158 -7.03 -8.42 15.87
CA PHE A 158 -7.88 -7.41 16.48
C PHE A 158 -8.81 -8.02 17.53
N LYS A 159 -9.36 -9.22 17.29
CA LYS A 159 -10.21 -9.91 18.26
C LYS A 159 -9.46 -10.26 19.54
N GLN A 160 -8.25 -10.82 19.45
CA GLN A 160 -7.47 -11.12 20.65
C GLN A 160 -7.11 -9.87 21.44
N PHE A 161 -6.82 -8.78 20.73
CA PHE A 161 -6.53 -7.48 21.32
C PHE A 161 -7.76 -6.88 22.00
N ALA A 162 -8.93 -6.91 21.36
CA ALA A 162 -10.17 -6.40 21.90
C ALA A 162 -10.68 -7.21 23.11
N ASP A 163 -10.56 -8.54 23.06
CA ASP A 163 -10.91 -9.46 24.16
C ASP A 163 -9.90 -9.41 25.35
N ASP A 164 -8.98 -8.43 25.37
CA ASP A 164 -7.90 -8.25 26.37
C ASP A 164 -6.99 -9.49 26.58
N ARG A 165 -6.95 -10.42 25.62
CA ARG A 165 -6.05 -11.59 25.66
C ARG A 165 -4.58 -11.19 25.48
N THR A 166 -4.37 -10.06 24.83
CA THR A 166 -3.08 -9.41 24.62
C THR A 166 -3.20 -7.90 24.89
N PRO A 167 -2.34 -7.30 25.72
CA PRO A 167 -2.41 -5.86 26.02
C PRO A 167 -1.99 -4.96 24.84
N LEU A 168 -1.31 -5.54 23.84
CA LEU A 168 -0.80 -4.86 22.67
C LEU A 168 -1.18 -5.62 21.38
N LEU A 169 -1.34 -4.87 20.31
CA LEU A 169 -1.49 -5.34 18.93
C LEU A 169 -0.32 -4.83 18.11
N MET A 170 0.30 -5.65 17.26
CA MET A 170 1.24 -5.18 16.25
C MET A 170 0.61 -5.28 14.87
N THR A 171 0.40 -4.13 14.23
CA THR A 171 -0.18 -4.05 12.88
C THR A 171 0.20 -2.74 12.19
N SER A 172 -0.20 -2.57 10.94
CA SER A 172 0.11 -1.39 10.14
C SER A 172 -0.61 -0.13 10.62
N ALA A 173 0.01 1.04 10.39
CA ALA A 173 -0.64 2.33 10.67
C ALA A 173 -2.01 2.49 10.00
N LEU A 174 -2.13 2.07 8.72
CA LEU A 174 -3.40 2.18 8.00
C LEU A 174 -4.50 1.34 8.65
N LEU A 175 -4.21 0.10 9.06
CA LEU A 175 -5.20 -0.73 9.77
C LEU A 175 -5.60 -0.18 11.14
N ILE A 176 -4.66 0.45 11.88
CA ILE A 176 -4.98 1.12 13.15
C ILE A 176 -5.92 2.31 12.88
N ASP A 177 -5.62 3.11 11.84
CA ASP A 177 -6.45 4.23 11.45
C ASP A 177 -7.87 3.76 11.04
N GLU A 178 -7.98 2.69 10.24
CA GLU A 178 -9.27 2.12 9.85
C GLU A 178 -10.09 1.60 11.03
N PHE A 179 -9.44 0.95 11.99
CA PHE A 179 -10.12 0.47 13.18
C PHE A 179 -10.58 1.64 14.07
N ASN A 180 -9.77 2.71 14.17
CA ASN A 180 -10.17 3.92 14.88
C ASN A 180 -11.35 4.64 14.21
N LEU A 181 -11.49 4.59 12.88
CA LEU A 181 -12.69 5.09 12.21
C LEU A 181 -13.96 4.33 12.63
N LEU A 182 -13.86 3.00 12.77
CA LEU A 182 -14.97 2.18 13.26
C LEU A 182 -15.32 2.50 14.72
N LEU A 183 -14.32 2.64 15.59
CA LEU A 183 -14.53 3.02 16.99
C LEU A 183 -15.15 4.41 17.11
N LEU A 184 -14.65 5.38 16.34
CA LEU A 184 -15.18 6.74 16.32
C LEU A 184 -16.65 6.78 15.89
N ALA A 185 -17.03 5.97 14.89
CA ALA A 185 -18.41 5.89 14.41
C ALA A 185 -19.40 5.42 15.49
N ASP A 186 -18.95 4.58 16.42
CA ASP A 186 -19.73 4.07 17.55
C ASP A 186 -19.48 4.85 18.87
N ASN A 187 -18.74 5.97 18.83
CA ASN A 187 -18.36 6.80 19.99
C ASN A 187 -17.50 6.07 21.05
N GLU A 188 -16.67 5.13 20.61
CA GLU A 188 -15.78 4.36 21.47
C GLU A 188 -14.40 5.00 21.67
N GLU A 189 -13.68 4.59 22.72
CA GLU A 189 -12.31 5.06 22.99
C GLU A 189 -11.33 4.58 21.91
N LEU A 190 -10.57 5.50 21.31
CA LEU A 190 -9.65 5.18 20.22
C LEU A 190 -8.40 4.42 20.69
N VAL A 191 -7.88 3.57 19.81
CA VAL A 191 -6.59 2.91 20.01
C VAL A 191 -5.45 3.92 19.82
N SER A 192 -4.54 3.93 20.79
CA SER A 192 -3.25 4.63 20.69
C SER A 192 -2.20 3.74 20.04
N ARG A 193 -1.20 4.33 19.38
CA ARG A 193 -0.04 3.61 18.81
C ARG A 193 1.29 4.15 19.31
N SER A 194 2.36 3.37 19.17
CA SER A 194 3.74 3.77 19.45
C SER A 194 4.11 5.05 18.70
N ALA A 195 4.99 5.87 19.28
CA ALA A 195 5.37 7.14 18.68
C ALA A 195 6.08 6.96 17.33
N ASP A 196 6.87 5.89 17.21
CA ASP A 196 7.56 5.51 15.98
C ASP A 196 7.11 4.12 15.51
N ALA A 197 7.26 3.89 14.20
CA ALA A 197 7.15 2.56 13.62
C ALA A 197 8.26 1.67 14.20
N LEU A 198 7.88 0.53 14.76
CA LEU A 198 8.85 -0.38 15.38
C LEU A 198 9.53 -1.25 14.32
N ILE A 199 8.86 -1.45 13.18
CA ILE A 199 9.37 -2.18 12.02
C ILE A 199 8.93 -1.44 10.76
N THR A 200 9.88 -1.23 9.87
CA THR A 200 9.67 -0.62 8.56
C THR A 200 9.94 -1.64 7.47
N SER A 201 9.04 -1.73 6.50
CA SER A 201 9.08 -2.61 5.34
C SER A 201 8.30 -1.94 4.20
N GLY A 202 7.98 -2.67 3.14
CA GLY A 202 7.06 -2.21 2.11
C GLY A 202 6.55 -3.35 1.24
N PHE A 203 5.52 -3.03 0.48
CA PHE A 203 4.95 -3.89 -0.55
C PHE A 203 5.67 -3.67 -1.87
N HIS A 204 5.97 -4.77 -2.55
CA HIS A 204 6.68 -4.81 -3.83
C HIS A 204 5.85 -5.59 -4.85
N LEU A 205 5.95 -5.15 -6.10
CA LEU A 205 5.66 -6.00 -7.23
C LEU A 205 6.87 -6.91 -7.43
N MET A 206 6.64 -8.21 -7.36
CA MET A 206 7.63 -9.25 -7.63
C MET A 206 7.26 -9.98 -8.91
N LEU A 207 8.22 -10.16 -9.82
CA LEU A 207 8.07 -11.01 -11.01
C LEU A 207 8.98 -12.22 -10.84
N ALA A 208 8.46 -13.41 -11.13
CA ALA A 208 9.12 -14.68 -10.82
C ALA A 208 10.42 -14.92 -11.60
N GLU A 209 10.58 -14.26 -12.75
CA GLU A 209 11.74 -14.44 -13.64
C GLU A 209 12.44 -13.11 -13.95
N ASP A 210 13.77 -13.13 -13.87
CA ASP A 210 14.62 -12.04 -14.32
C ASP A 210 14.88 -12.09 -15.84
N THR A 211 14.00 -11.45 -16.61
CA THR A 211 14.11 -11.29 -18.06
C THR A 211 14.22 -9.81 -18.44
N ALA A 212 14.76 -9.51 -19.63
CA ALA A 212 14.84 -8.14 -20.12
C ALA A 212 13.46 -7.45 -20.20
N ALA A 213 12.42 -8.20 -20.59
CA ALA A 213 11.05 -7.69 -20.61
C ALA A 213 10.54 -7.36 -19.20
N ASN A 214 10.78 -8.24 -18.23
CA ASN A 214 10.36 -8.02 -16.84
C ASN A 214 11.13 -6.87 -16.17
N ARG A 215 12.42 -6.67 -16.50
CA ARG A 215 13.16 -5.48 -16.06
C ARG A 215 12.54 -4.19 -16.60
N GLY A 216 12.16 -4.20 -17.88
CA GLY A 216 11.43 -3.09 -18.50
C GLY A 216 10.10 -2.81 -17.79
N LEU A 217 9.30 -3.86 -17.55
CA LEU A 217 8.02 -3.75 -16.85
C LEU A 217 8.18 -3.16 -15.43
N ILE A 218 9.16 -3.65 -14.66
CA ILE A 218 9.46 -3.14 -13.32
C ILE A 218 9.91 -1.67 -13.35
N SER A 219 10.73 -1.29 -14.34
CA SER A 219 11.15 0.12 -14.51
C SER A 219 9.95 1.02 -14.75
N THR A 220 9.11 0.70 -15.74
CA THR A 220 7.92 1.48 -16.05
C THR A 220 6.95 1.51 -14.87
N PHE A 221 6.76 0.39 -14.17
CA PHE A 221 5.95 0.34 -12.96
C PHE A 221 6.48 1.31 -11.89
N ASN A 222 7.78 1.31 -11.60
CA ASN A 222 8.37 2.22 -10.62
C ASN A 222 8.16 3.70 -11.02
N ASP A 223 8.34 4.03 -12.29
CA ASP A 223 8.17 5.39 -12.79
C ASP A 223 6.70 5.85 -12.67
N THR A 224 5.76 4.98 -13.05
CA THR A 224 4.32 5.22 -12.91
C THR A 224 3.91 5.39 -11.45
N ILE A 225 4.42 4.54 -10.55
CA ILE A 225 4.18 4.66 -9.11
C ILE A 225 4.71 6.01 -8.59
N SER A 226 5.91 6.43 -9.00
CA SER A 226 6.48 7.71 -8.59
C SER A 226 5.58 8.88 -9.00
N GLN A 227 5.03 8.86 -10.23
CA GLN A 227 4.07 9.87 -10.69
C GLN A 227 2.79 9.87 -9.85
N MET A 228 2.19 8.70 -9.62
CA MET A 228 0.98 8.53 -8.82
C MET A 228 1.14 8.99 -7.36
N GLN A 229 2.37 8.92 -6.82
CA GLN A 229 2.71 9.37 -5.47
C GLN A 229 2.91 10.89 -5.38
N SER A 230 2.97 11.59 -6.50
CA SER A 230 3.18 13.05 -6.57
C SER A 230 1.95 13.84 -7.03
N ASP A 231 0.98 13.16 -7.66
CA ASP A 231 -0.15 13.80 -8.35
C ASP A 231 -1.49 13.67 -7.61
N GLY A 232 -1.49 13.25 -6.34
CA GLY A 232 -2.69 13.08 -5.52
C GLY A 232 -3.42 11.74 -5.71
N THR A 233 -3.07 10.93 -6.72
CA THR A 233 -3.74 9.63 -6.97
C THR A 233 -3.68 8.71 -5.75
N TYR A 234 -2.52 8.62 -5.10
CA TYR A 234 -2.36 7.82 -3.89
C TYR A 234 -3.28 8.28 -2.74
N ASN A 235 -3.55 9.58 -2.62
CA ASN A 235 -4.43 10.09 -1.58
C ASN A 235 -5.83 9.51 -1.72
N THR A 236 -6.36 9.54 -2.94
CA THR A 236 -7.68 8.97 -3.28
C THR A 236 -7.69 7.47 -3.03
N LEU A 237 -6.68 6.75 -3.52
CA LEU A 237 -6.63 5.28 -3.41
C LEU A 237 -6.42 4.79 -1.97
N LEU A 238 -5.72 5.55 -1.14
CA LEU A 238 -5.48 5.19 0.26
C LEU A 238 -6.56 5.72 1.21
N GLY A 239 -7.36 6.69 0.77
CA GLY A 239 -8.28 7.46 1.62
C GLY A 239 -7.52 8.31 2.63
N LYS A 240 -6.42 8.96 2.24
CA LYS A 240 -5.59 9.76 3.16
C LYS A 240 -5.57 11.21 2.70
N SER A 241 -5.93 12.13 3.59
CA SER A 241 -5.92 13.56 3.34
C SER A 241 -4.54 14.05 2.89
N TRP A 242 -3.50 13.64 3.60
CA TRP A 242 -2.14 14.06 3.32
C TRP A 242 -1.19 12.88 3.33
N LEU A 243 -0.31 12.87 2.34
CA LEU A 243 0.85 12.00 2.25
C LEU A 243 2.11 12.86 2.39
N SER A 244 3.24 12.22 2.68
CA SER A 244 4.54 12.90 2.64
C SER A 244 5.59 12.06 1.92
N LYS A 245 6.37 12.70 1.05
CA LYS A 245 7.43 12.07 0.26
C LYS A 245 8.41 13.13 -0.24
N ASP A 246 9.69 12.82 -0.31
CA ASP A 246 10.64 13.64 -1.04
C ASP A 246 10.45 13.42 -2.55
N ILE A 247 9.79 14.37 -3.21
CA ILE A 247 9.47 14.29 -4.64
C ILE A 247 10.53 14.95 -5.52
N ASN A 248 11.41 15.78 -4.94
CA ASN A 248 12.37 16.60 -5.67
C ASN A 248 13.84 16.16 -5.41
N ASN A 249 14.04 15.17 -4.54
CA ASN A 249 15.31 14.61 -4.08
C ASN A 249 16.21 15.60 -3.34
N ASP A 250 15.65 16.56 -2.60
CA ASP A 250 16.39 17.50 -1.76
C ASP A 250 16.63 16.99 -0.32
N GLY A 251 16.10 15.80 0.01
CA GLY A 251 16.19 15.17 1.32
C GLY A 251 15.09 15.59 2.30
N ILE A 252 14.14 16.43 1.89
CA ILE A 252 13.02 16.93 2.68
C ILE A 252 11.72 16.40 2.07
N ALA A 253 10.84 15.85 2.91
CA ALA A 253 9.55 15.37 2.41
C ALA A 253 8.61 16.55 2.12
N ASP A 254 7.91 16.51 1.01
CA ASP A 254 6.83 17.43 0.67
C ASP A 254 5.47 16.85 1.06
N TYR A 255 4.45 17.70 1.18
CA TYR A 255 3.08 17.30 1.48
C TYR A 255 2.30 17.08 0.19
N ILE A 256 1.77 15.87 -0.03
CA ILE A 256 0.99 15.54 -1.23
C ILE A 256 -0.47 15.31 -0.87
N THR A 257 -1.36 15.86 -1.68
CA THR A 257 -2.80 15.74 -1.54
C THR A 257 -3.57 15.73 -2.86
N SER A 258 -4.85 15.41 -2.77
CA SER A 258 -5.84 15.55 -3.83
C SER A 258 -7.05 16.32 -3.31
N GLU A 259 -7.60 17.17 -4.15
CA GLU A 259 -8.90 17.82 -3.96
C GLU A 259 -10.05 16.82 -3.76
N SER A 260 -9.90 15.59 -4.24
CA SER A 260 -10.93 14.55 -4.19
C SER A 260 -11.09 13.84 -2.83
N VAL A 261 -10.27 14.17 -1.83
CA VAL A 261 -10.33 13.55 -0.49
C VAL A 261 -10.69 14.56 0.60
N PHE A 262 -11.09 14.05 1.76
CA PHE A 262 -11.42 14.90 2.91
C PHE A 262 -10.19 15.60 3.48
N HIS A 263 -10.34 16.89 3.79
CA HIS A 263 -9.33 17.72 4.44
C HIS A 263 -9.85 18.35 5.71
N ASN A 264 -9.00 18.42 6.72
CA ASN A 264 -9.21 19.34 7.83
C ASN A 264 -8.71 20.75 7.45
N THR A 265 -9.06 21.76 8.24
CA THR A 265 -8.62 23.15 8.02
C THR A 265 -7.24 23.47 8.62
N THR A 266 -6.53 22.45 9.12
CA THR A 266 -5.24 22.61 9.80
C THR A 266 -4.12 22.21 8.83
N PRO A 267 -2.97 22.91 8.81
CA PRO A 267 -1.83 22.48 8.02
C PRO A 267 -1.43 21.04 8.34
N PRO A 268 -1.04 20.23 7.34
CA PRO A 268 -0.47 18.91 7.61
C PRO A 268 0.84 19.04 8.40
N SER A 269 1.16 17.97 9.12
CA SER A 269 2.39 17.80 9.87
C SER A 269 2.94 16.39 9.64
N ALA A 270 4.18 16.12 10.08
CA ALA A 270 4.73 14.77 10.07
C ALA A 270 3.88 13.74 10.86
N ALA A 271 3.03 14.19 11.79
CA ALA A 271 2.14 13.32 12.56
C ALA A 271 0.82 13.01 11.86
N THR A 272 0.38 13.87 10.93
CA THR A 272 -0.92 13.75 10.25
C THR A 272 -0.79 13.28 8.80
N ALA A 273 0.35 13.52 8.16
CA ALA A 273 0.65 13.02 6.82
C ALA A 273 1.17 11.58 6.90
N TYR A 274 0.67 10.70 6.03
CA TYR A 274 1.19 9.34 5.93
C TYR A 274 2.49 9.33 5.09
N PRO A 275 3.62 8.89 5.65
CA PRO A 275 4.89 8.88 4.92
C PRO A 275 4.91 7.79 3.84
N LEU A 276 5.38 8.14 2.64
CA LEU A 276 5.61 7.21 1.53
C LEU A 276 7.08 6.80 1.40
N ASP A 277 7.98 7.43 2.16
CA ASP A 277 9.39 7.10 2.25
C ASP A 277 9.96 7.39 3.66
N SER A 278 11.29 7.42 3.80
CA SER A 278 11.97 7.68 5.08
C SER A 278 12.26 9.16 5.35
N THR A 279 12.01 10.04 4.40
CA THR A 279 12.28 11.47 4.56
C THR A 279 11.23 12.10 5.48
N ARG A 280 11.54 13.27 6.04
CA ARG A 280 10.64 13.96 6.97
C ARG A 280 10.33 15.36 6.47
N PRO A 281 9.08 15.83 6.62
CA PRO A 281 8.76 17.22 6.32
C PRO A 281 9.54 18.19 7.22
N ALA A 282 9.85 19.36 6.67
CA ALA A 282 10.54 20.44 7.35
C ALA A 282 9.96 21.80 6.91
N ALA A 283 10.55 22.91 7.38
CA ALA A 283 10.08 24.24 7.03
C ALA A 283 10.15 24.57 5.52
N ALA A 284 11.00 23.86 4.77
CA ALA A 284 11.15 24.02 3.32
C ALA A 284 10.20 23.14 2.50
N SER A 285 9.40 22.28 3.15
CA SER A 285 8.42 21.43 2.47
C SER A 285 7.42 22.26 1.68
N VAL A 286 7.08 21.79 0.49
CA VAL A 286 6.02 22.36 -0.34
C VAL A 286 4.74 21.55 -0.23
N TYR A 287 3.66 22.08 -0.82
CA TYR A 287 2.38 21.40 -0.94
C TYR A 287 2.11 21.07 -2.40
N MET A 288 1.81 19.81 -2.66
CA MET A 288 1.43 19.29 -3.98
C MET A 288 -0.04 18.91 -3.95
N ILE A 289 -0.87 19.56 -4.77
CA ILE A 289 -2.30 19.31 -4.88
C ILE A 289 -2.61 18.93 -6.32
N ASP A 290 -2.98 17.67 -6.54
CA ASP A 290 -3.28 17.12 -7.87
C ASP A 290 -2.18 17.44 -8.91
N GLY A 291 -0.92 17.36 -8.48
CA GLY A 291 0.28 17.64 -9.29
C GLY A 291 0.71 19.12 -9.34
N ASN A 292 -0.08 20.05 -8.79
CA ASN A 292 0.25 21.47 -8.74
C ASN A 292 1.02 21.82 -7.45
N ARG A 293 2.11 22.59 -7.60
CA ARG A 293 3.00 23.00 -6.49
C ARG A 293 2.57 24.33 -5.87
N TYR A 294 2.55 24.38 -4.54
CA TYR A 294 2.30 25.56 -3.74
C TYR A 294 3.39 25.71 -2.67
N ASP A 295 4.00 26.89 -2.58
CA ASP A 295 5.13 27.17 -1.70
C ASP A 295 4.73 27.44 -0.24
N ASN A 296 3.45 27.69 0.03
CA ASN A 296 2.97 28.01 1.36
C ASN A 296 1.55 27.48 1.60
N TRP A 297 1.23 27.33 2.89
CA TRP A 297 -0.06 26.80 3.33
C TRP A 297 -1.25 27.66 2.88
N GLN A 298 -1.10 29.00 2.84
CA GLN A 298 -2.21 29.90 2.52
C GLN A 298 -2.67 29.69 1.08
N ASP A 299 -1.75 29.56 0.14
CA ASP A 299 -2.09 29.31 -1.26
C ASP A 299 -2.62 27.88 -1.44
N ALA A 300 -2.02 26.90 -0.77
CA ALA A 300 -2.47 25.51 -0.79
C ALA A 300 -3.91 25.35 -0.27
N VAL A 301 -4.22 25.94 0.89
CA VAL A 301 -5.57 25.83 1.49
C VAL A 301 -6.61 26.61 0.68
N ASN A 302 -6.23 27.71 0.02
CA ASN A 302 -7.14 28.43 -0.89
C ASN A 302 -7.53 27.56 -2.10
N ALA A 303 -6.60 26.75 -2.63
CA ALA A 303 -6.90 25.79 -3.70
C ALA A 303 -7.87 24.71 -3.21
N LEU A 304 -7.66 24.15 -2.02
CA LEU A 304 -8.56 23.13 -1.44
C LEU A 304 -9.95 23.67 -1.08
N GLN A 305 -10.04 24.90 -0.57
CA GLN A 305 -11.30 25.53 -0.14
C GLN A 305 -12.24 25.91 -1.29
N ALA A 306 -11.76 25.89 -2.54
CA ALA A 306 -12.61 26.04 -3.72
C ALA A 306 -13.63 24.88 -3.86
N LEU A 307 -13.52 23.83 -3.03
CA LEU A 307 -14.34 22.63 -3.09
C LEU A 307 -15.07 22.36 -1.76
N THR A 308 -16.39 22.20 -1.86
CA THR A 308 -17.36 21.90 -0.77
C THR A 308 -16.96 20.65 0.05
N PRO A 309 -17.35 20.55 1.34
CA PRO A 309 -16.75 19.61 2.29
C PRO A 309 -16.97 18.15 1.89
N ALA A 310 -15.91 17.36 2.01
CA ALA A 310 -15.97 15.93 1.77
C ALA A 310 -16.82 15.21 2.81
N ALA A 311 -17.44 14.12 2.37
CA ALA A 311 -18.18 13.18 3.19
C ALA A 311 -17.33 12.67 4.37
N THR A 312 -17.98 12.29 5.47
CA THR A 312 -17.34 11.57 6.58
C THR A 312 -16.54 10.39 6.03
N GLN A 313 -15.24 10.35 6.31
CA GLN A 313 -14.40 9.22 5.92
C GLN A 313 -14.91 7.96 6.60
N LEU A 314 -15.36 6.99 5.79
CA LEU A 314 -15.74 5.66 6.27
C LEU A 314 -14.52 4.76 6.35
N SER A 315 -14.56 3.80 7.27
CA SER A 315 -13.55 2.76 7.37
C SER A 315 -13.56 1.87 6.13
N LEU A 316 -12.38 1.43 5.69
CA LEU A 316 -12.21 0.37 4.70
C LEU A 316 -12.30 -1.04 5.30
N LEU A 317 -12.39 -1.17 6.62
CA LEU A 317 -12.72 -2.43 7.26
C LEU A 317 -14.23 -2.69 7.15
N ASP A 318 -14.60 -3.93 6.85
CA ASP A 318 -15.99 -4.38 6.89
C ASP A 318 -16.59 -4.17 8.29
N ALA A 319 -17.49 -3.19 8.40
CA ALA A 319 -18.11 -2.83 9.66
C ALA A 319 -18.94 -3.97 10.26
N ASP A 320 -19.55 -4.83 9.45
CA ASP A 320 -20.36 -5.95 9.92
C ASP A 320 -19.49 -7.08 10.49
N ILE A 321 -18.34 -7.36 9.87
CA ILE A 321 -17.34 -8.30 10.43
C ILE A 321 -16.86 -7.80 11.79
N TYR A 322 -16.53 -6.51 11.91
CA TYR A 322 -15.95 -5.94 13.13
C TYR A 322 -16.99 -5.52 14.19
N LYS A 323 -18.28 -5.48 13.85
CA LYS A 323 -19.38 -5.05 14.73
C LYS A 323 -19.39 -5.70 16.11
N LYS A 324 -19.09 -7.00 16.17
CA LYS A 324 -19.04 -7.73 17.44
C LYS A 324 -17.88 -7.29 18.32
N ILE A 325 -16.73 -6.98 17.71
CA ILE A 325 -15.56 -6.47 18.42
C ILE A 325 -15.88 -5.10 19.00
N ILE A 326 -16.47 -4.20 18.20
CA ILE A 326 -16.76 -2.83 18.61
C ILE A 326 -17.79 -2.78 19.75
N ARG A 327 -18.86 -3.58 19.66
CA ARG A 327 -19.88 -3.67 20.74
C ARG A 327 -19.35 -4.16 22.08
N GLN A 328 -18.15 -4.77 22.11
CA GLN A 328 -17.53 -5.34 23.30
C GLN A 328 -16.27 -4.58 23.70
N TRP A 329 -16.01 -3.43 23.07
CA TRP A 329 -14.75 -2.69 23.16
C TRP A 329 -14.42 -2.20 24.58
#